data_AF-A0A830F8X1-F1
#
_entry.id   AF-A0A830F8X1-F1
#
_cell.length_a   1.000
_cell.length_b   1.000
_cell.length_c   1.000
_cell.angle_alpha   90.00
_cell.angle_beta   90.00
_cell.angle_gamma   90.00
#
_symmetry.space_group_name_H-M   'P 1'
#
loop_
_entity.id
_entity.type
_entity.pdbx_description
1 polymer ?
#
loop_
_entity_poly.entity_id
_entity_poly.type
_entity_poly.pdbx_seq_one_letter_code
_entity_poly.pdbx_strand_id
1 'polypeptide(L)'
;MQRGPPSEAATDQRRDRGQLLLVAGLGIAVAFVALALVVNSVVFTHNLATRPSASGADAMEYQDVVVEGVGGVLAEANEREYVRHGALDAAFRDDTAEWANLTLRQYAAQGTLTSVAIHDVTNGTGIHQASVREFTDRSGAADWSLFDDADGARRFKMNLTDDRSGTLTVTTTFADGSTHSVDVDTGSNVTVDGGCSAPAPATVDFSSASVDGAHCAALEGFTSGTVEEIAFTNGDAVTGRYVVVANATTGDLYASGSYTDHYYTADTPSPYALDAVYAATLNLTYRAPDIEYETQVRLEPDAAPQGPRYGVVPLADRVVFTYANDPTNLSTVDALGGVTRFAPTNATVIGPREYDFTGDDVLDTPYVNDSGDVRLANESGSFVIAENAEQSGSLLAVGSWNGSRPSVFYAGSNNDYVYRVNPSMDTPERLFADLDNDGVSAVSGIGDIDGDGEDELVFVDNSGIVTYHDPSGKYDTAEGEMFKAYTNDGNPSGRGVGPPIDFDGDGRAKIPVVQSSHIYLGDASGLDSESLVDDLALTAPMAGFDVDGDGRPELVYVNENGKIAYIDDVTASANAIKFENATGSQIPVDPSTGVA
;
A
#
# COMPACT_ATOMS: atom_id res chain seq x y z
N MET A 1 -65.82 43.10 -90.83
CA MET A 1 -67.07 42.76 -90.10
C MET A 1 -66.70 42.18 -88.75
N GLN A 2 -67.38 42.68 -87.72
CA GLN A 2 -67.22 42.45 -86.28
C GLN A 2 -67.65 41.05 -85.78
N ARG A 3 -67.29 40.82 -84.50
CA ARG A 3 -67.84 39.92 -83.43
C ARG A 3 -66.84 38.83 -83.06
N GLY A 4 -66.39 38.65 -81.82
CA GLY A 4 -66.70 39.20 -80.48
C GLY A 4 -66.14 38.18 -79.46
N PRO A 5 -65.62 38.59 -78.29
CA PRO A 5 -64.88 37.70 -77.39
C PRO A 5 -65.82 36.88 -76.50
N PRO A 6 -65.45 35.66 -76.05
CA PRO A 6 -66.08 35.02 -74.91
C PRO A 6 -65.43 35.47 -73.59
N SER A 7 -66.23 35.38 -72.53
CA SER A 7 -66.18 36.09 -71.26
C SER A 7 -65.03 35.76 -70.29
N GLU A 8 -64.50 36.83 -69.70
CA GLU A 8 -63.49 36.98 -68.63
C GLU A 8 -63.84 36.34 -67.25
N ALA A 9 -64.97 35.66 -67.09
CA ALA A 9 -65.45 35.27 -65.76
C ALA A 9 -64.89 33.94 -65.22
N ALA A 10 -64.25 33.11 -66.05
CA ALA A 10 -63.77 31.77 -65.63
C ALA A 10 -62.28 31.71 -65.27
N THR A 11 -61.49 32.73 -65.63
CA THR A 11 -60.03 32.76 -65.45
C THR A 11 -59.57 33.35 -64.11
N ASP A 12 -60.37 34.19 -63.46
CA ASP A 12 -59.99 34.81 -62.18
C ASP A 12 -60.14 33.86 -60.98
N GLN A 13 -61.19 33.02 -60.94
CA GLN A 13 -61.41 32.10 -59.82
C GLN A 13 -60.35 30.98 -59.70
N ARG A 14 -59.63 30.65 -60.78
CA ARG A 14 -58.54 29.66 -60.73
C ARG A 14 -57.19 30.27 -60.34
N ARG A 15 -56.94 31.55 -60.66
CA ARG A 15 -55.70 32.25 -60.27
C ARG A 15 -55.64 32.52 -58.76
N ASP A 16 -56.77 32.91 -58.16
CA ASP A 16 -56.84 33.16 -56.70
C ASP A 16 -56.63 31.89 -55.85
N ARG A 17 -57.14 30.73 -56.29
CA ARG A 17 -56.93 29.45 -55.57
C ARG A 17 -55.50 28.94 -55.70
N GLY A 18 -54.86 29.17 -56.84
CA GLY A 18 -53.45 28.84 -57.06
C GLY A 18 -52.52 29.69 -56.20
N GLN A 19 -52.80 30.99 -56.07
CA GLN A 19 -52.07 31.89 -55.16
C GLN A 19 -52.32 31.58 -53.69
N LEU A 20 -53.55 31.24 -53.29
CA LEU A 20 -53.86 30.81 -51.92
C LEU A 20 -53.12 29.53 -51.53
N LEU A 21 -52.99 28.57 -52.44
CA LEU A 21 -52.20 27.35 -52.20
C LEU A 21 -50.70 27.64 -52.09
N LEU A 22 -50.17 28.57 -52.88
CA LEU A 22 -48.75 28.98 -52.83
C LEU A 22 -48.43 29.74 -51.54
N VAL A 23 -49.32 30.66 -51.12
CA VAL A 23 -49.16 31.42 -49.87
C VAL A 23 -49.34 30.51 -48.64
N ALA A 24 -50.32 29.60 -48.67
CA ALA A 24 -50.49 28.61 -47.60
C ALA A 24 -49.30 27.64 -47.53
N GLY A 25 -48.81 27.16 -48.68
CA GLY A 25 -47.64 26.28 -48.75
C GLY A 25 -46.37 26.96 -48.23
N LEU A 26 -46.14 28.22 -48.58
CA LEU A 26 -45.00 29.00 -48.08
C LEU A 26 -45.12 29.26 -46.57
N GLY A 27 -46.32 29.60 -46.07
CA GLY A 27 -46.56 29.80 -44.65
C GLY A 27 -46.28 28.56 -43.82
N ILE A 28 -46.69 27.38 -44.31
CA ILE A 28 -46.42 26.10 -43.66
C ILE A 28 -44.92 25.77 -43.69
N ALA A 29 -44.24 26.01 -44.82
CA ALA A 29 -42.79 25.78 -44.93
C ALA A 29 -42.00 26.65 -43.94
N VAL A 30 -42.34 27.93 -43.83
CA VAL A 30 -41.71 28.85 -42.86
C VAL A 30 -41.99 28.42 -41.42
N ALA A 31 -43.21 27.98 -41.12
CA ALA A 31 -43.55 27.46 -39.79
C ALA A 31 -42.74 26.20 -39.44
N PHE A 32 -42.52 25.29 -40.39
CA PHE A 32 -41.67 24.11 -40.18
C PHE A 32 -40.20 24.47 -39.96
N VAL A 33 -39.66 25.44 -40.70
CA VAL A 33 -38.28 25.91 -40.50
C VAL A 33 -38.14 26.59 -39.13
N ALA A 34 -39.09 27.44 -38.75
CA ALA A 34 -39.09 28.08 -37.43
C ALA A 34 -39.21 27.05 -36.31
N LEU A 35 -40.11 26.06 -36.46
CA LEU A 35 -40.27 24.97 -35.50
C LEU A 35 -39.00 24.13 -35.41
N ALA A 36 -38.37 23.78 -36.54
CA ALA A 36 -37.12 23.02 -36.55
C ALA A 36 -35.98 23.80 -35.89
N LEU A 37 -35.89 25.11 -36.11
CA LEU A 37 -34.91 25.95 -35.43
C LEU A 37 -35.16 26.01 -33.92
N VAL A 38 -36.41 26.20 -33.48
CA VAL A 38 -36.74 26.20 -32.04
C VAL A 38 -36.50 24.85 -31.41
N VAL A 39 -36.91 23.75 -32.06
CA VAL A 39 -36.69 22.39 -31.55
C VAL A 39 -35.20 22.08 -31.48
N ASN A 40 -34.42 22.42 -32.51
CA ASN A 40 -32.97 22.20 -32.48
C ASN A 40 -32.29 23.08 -31.43
N SER A 41 -32.72 24.32 -31.22
CA SER A 41 -32.19 25.19 -30.16
C SER A 41 -32.56 24.67 -28.76
N VAL A 42 -33.80 24.24 -28.53
CA VAL A 42 -34.23 23.71 -27.23
C VAL A 42 -33.55 22.38 -26.93
N VAL A 43 -33.41 21.48 -27.91
CA VAL A 43 -32.68 20.21 -27.74
C VAL A 43 -31.20 20.45 -27.48
N PHE A 44 -30.58 21.45 -28.12
CA PHE A 44 -29.18 21.82 -27.84
C PHE A 44 -29.01 22.44 -26.44
N THR A 45 -29.97 23.25 -26.00
CA THR A 45 -29.92 23.88 -24.67
C THR A 45 -30.18 22.86 -23.55
N HIS A 46 -31.07 21.89 -23.76
CA HIS A 46 -31.31 20.80 -22.82
C HIS A 46 -30.11 19.84 -22.74
N ASN A 47 -29.51 19.49 -23.89
CA ASN A 47 -28.31 18.63 -23.93
C ASN A 47 -27.07 19.28 -23.30
N LEU A 48 -26.98 20.62 -23.25
CA LEU A 48 -25.89 21.32 -22.60
C LEU A 48 -26.09 21.42 -21.07
N ALA A 49 -27.34 21.50 -20.61
CA ALA A 49 -27.66 21.63 -19.18
C ALA A 49 -27.63 20.30 -18.40
N THR A 50 -27.74 19.16 -19.10
CA THR A 50 -27.75 17.82 -18.48
C THR A 50 -26.43 17.05 -18.63
N ARG A 51 -25.45 17.61 -19.34
CA ARG A 51 -24.08 17.08 -19.31
C ARG A 51 -23.37 17.73 -18.12
N PRO A 52 -22.79 16.97 -17.17
CA PRO A 52 -21.83 17.56 -16.26
C PRO A 52 -20.80 18.31 -17.12
N SER A 53 -20.47 19.54 -16.76
CA SER A 53 -19.35 20.23 -17.39
C SER A 53 -18.13 19.31 -17.26
N ALA A 54 -17.27 19.23 -18.29
CA ALA A 54 -16.06 18.39 -18.23
C ALA A 54 -15.31 18.64 -16.90
N SER A 55 -15.18 19.92 -16.54
CA SER A 55 -14.61 20.38 -15.27
C SER A 55 -15.27 19.88 -13.98
N GLY A 56 -16.56 19.54 -14.00
CA GLY A 56 -17.27 18.99 -12.84
C GLY A 56 -17.06 17.49 -12.69
N ALA A 57 -16.89 16.77 -13.80
CA ALA A 57 -16.45 15.38 -13.76
C ALA A 57 -15.00 15.28 -13.27
N ASP A 58 -14.11 16.16 -13.77
CA ASP A 58 -12.71 16.22 -13.35
C ASP A 58 -12.55 16.52 -11.84
N ALA A 59 -13.44 17.33 -11.27
CA ALA A 59 -13.44 17.62 -9.82
C ALA A 59 -13.89 16.42 -8.97
N MET A 60 -14.81 15.58 -9.49
CA MET A 60 -15.20 14.33 -8.85
C MET A 60 -14.11 13.26 -8.99
N GLU A 61 -13.49 13.16 -10.15
CA GLU A 61 -12.33 12.29 -10.37
C GLU A 61 -11.17 12.66 -9.44
N TYR A 62 -10.89 13.96 -9.27
CA TYR A 62 -9.91 14.40 -8.28
C TYR A 62 -10.30 14.01 -6.85
N GLN A 63 -11.59 14.05 -6.49
CA GLN A 63 -12.04 13.60 -5.19
C GLN A 63 -11.77 12.10 -4.99
N ASP A 64 -12.01 11.27 -6.00
CA ASP A 64 -11.72 9.83 -5.96
C ASP A 64 -10.21 9.58 -5.82
N VAL A 65 -9.38 10.29 -6.58
CA VAL A 65 -7.91 10.28 -6.46
C VAL A 65 -7.46 10.64 -5.04
N VAL A 66 -8.15 11.56 -4.36
CA VAL A 66 -7.81 11.93 -2.97
C VAL A 66 -8.22 10.86 -1.97
N VAL A 67 -9.40 10.26 -2.15
CA VAL A 67 -9.82 9.15 -1.28
C VAL A 67 -8.86 7.98 -1.42
N GLU A 68 -8.44 7.66 -2.64
CA GLU A 68 -7.48 6.60 -2.92
C GLU A 68 -6.09 6.94 -2.38
N GLY A 69 -5.50 8.07 -2.80
CA GLY A 69 -4.14 8.44 -2.42
C GLY A 69 -3.96 8.71 -0.92
N VAL A 70 -4.80 9.58 -0.33
CA VAL A 70 -4.74 9.85 1.12
C VAL A 70 -5.24 8.64 1.93
N GLY A 71 -6.10 7.81 1.33
CA GLY A 71 -6.44 6.50 1.86
C GLY A 71 -5.23 5.61 2.03
N GLY A 72 -4.32 5.56 1.05
CA GLY A 72 -3.05 4.84 1.15
C GLY A 72 -2.20 5.36 2.31
N VAL A 73 -2.07 6.68 2.43
CA VAL A 73 -1.36 7.34 3.53
C VAL A 73 -1.97 6.98 4.91
N LEU A 74 -3.30 6.93 5.01
CA LEU A 74 -3.99 6.51 6.24
C LEU A 74 -3.70 5.04 6.57
N ALA A 75 -3.76 4.16 5.57
CA ALA A 75 -3.46 2.75 5.73
C ALA A 75 -2.04 2.58 6.27
N GLU A 76 -1.08 3.25 5.67
CA GLU A 76 0.32 3.19 6.08
C GLU A 76 0.56 3.73 7.48
N ALA A 77 -0.02 4.89 7.83
CA ALA A 77 0.14 5.47 9.15
C ALA A 77 -0.33 4.52 10.27
N ASN A 78 -1.41 3.77 10.02
CA ASN A 78 -1.93 2.77 10.95
C ASN A 78 -1.06 1.49 11.04
N GLU A 79 -0.24 1.20 10.02
CA GLU A 79 0.65 0.03 10.00
C GLU A 79 2.04 0.32 10.60
N ARG A 80 2.49 1.58 10.64
CA ARG A 80 3.82 1.98 11.19
C ARG A 80 3.95 1.89 12.72
N GLU A 81 2.96 1.31 13.40
CA GLU A 81 2.98 0.95 14.82
C GLU A 81 3.31 2.08 15.82
N TYR A 82 2.78 3.29 15.59
CA TYR A 82 2.98 4.40 16.52
C TYR A 82 2.40 4.11 17.91
N VAL A 83 3.23 4.28 18.94
CA VAL A 83 2.83 4.05 20.34
C VAL A 83 2.01 5.19 20.97
N ARG A 84 1.80 6.30 20.25
CA ARG A 84 1.11 7.51 20.73
C ARG A 84 0.31 8.18 19.60
N HIS A 85 -0.98 8.46 19.82
CA HIS A 85 -1.84 9.20 18.86
C HIS A 85 -1.26 10.53 18.41
N GLY A 86 -0.53 11.24 19.29
CA GLY A 86 0.05 12.53 18.92
C GLY A 86 1.15 12.42 17.85
N ALA A 87 1.92 11.33 17.87
CA ALA A 87 2.94 11.03 16.87
C ALA A 87 2.29 10.58 15.56
N LEU A 88 1.30 9.70 15.67
CA LEU A 88 0.50 9.21 14.56
C LEU A 88 -0.21 10.35 13.81
N ASP A 89 -0.89 11.27 14.52
CA ASP A 89 -1.58 12.41 13.91
C ASP A 89 -0.60 13.37 13.23
N ALA A 90 0.60 13.56 13.79
CA ALA A 90 1.64 14.39 13.17
C ALA A 90 2.15 13.75 11.86
N ALA A 91 2.54 12.47 11.91
CA ALA A 91 2.99 11.74 10.73
C ALA A 91 1.93 11.69 9.63
N PHE A 92 0.69 11.33 9.97
CA PHE A 92 -0.42 11.29 9.01
C PHE A 92 -0.68 12.64 8.35
N ARG A 93 -0.50 13.75 9.08
CA ARG A 93 -0.64 15.11 8.54
C ARG A 93 0.51 15.51 7.61
N ASP A 94 1.72 15.15 7.97
CA ASP A 94 2.91 15.46 7.17
C ASP A 94 2.87 14.67 5.86
N ASP A 95 2.58 13.36 5.90
CA ASP A 95 2.48 12.49 4.74
C ASP A 95 1.31 12.93 3.81
N THR A 96 0.17 13.33 4.39
CA THR A 96 -0.96 13.89 3.60
C THR A 96 -0.57 15.21 2.92
N ALA A 97 0.21 16.06 3.59
CA ALA A 97 0.67 17.31 3.00
C ALA A 97 1.69 17.08 1.88
N GLU A 98 2.53 16.06 2.00
CA GLU A 98 3.46 15.62 0.96
C GLU A 98 2.70 15.13 -0.28
N TRP A 99 1.76 14.20 -0.09
CA TRP A 99 0.87 13.72 -1.16
C TRP A 99 0.13 14.88 -1.84
N ALA A 100 -0.45 15.79 -1.07
CA ALA A 100 -1.15 16.95 -1.62
C ALA A 100 -0.25 17.86 -2.47
N ASN A 101 1.04 17.97 -2.12
CA ASN A 101 2.02 18.74 -2.88
C ASN A 101 2.43 18.04 -4.19
N LEU A 102 2.55 16.71 -4.18
CA LEU A 102 2.77 15.89 -5.39
C LEU A 102 1.64 16.10 -6.39
N THR A 103 0.41 15.87 -5.95
CA THR A 103 -0.77 16.02 -6.81
C THR A 103 -0.95 17.46 -7.27
N LEU A 104 -0.67 18.45 -6.42
CA LEU A 104 -0.69 19.87 -6.84
C LEU A 104 0.29 20.14 -7.99
N ARG A 105 1.53 19.61 -7.95
CA ARG A 105 2.49 19.82 -9.04
C ARG A 105 1.98 19.23 -10.35
N GLN A 106 1.38 18.04 -10.30
CA GLN A 106 0.82 17.36 -11.46
C GLN A 106 -0.35 18.14 -12.07
N TYR A 107 -1.32 18.55 -11.26
CA TYR A 107 -2.51 19.29 -11.71
C TYR A 107 -2.17 20.73 -12.12
N ALA A 108 -1.17 21.36 -11.48
CA ALA A 108 -0.72 22.71 -11.84
C ALA A 108 -0.13 22.77 -13.24
N ALA A 109 0.52 21.69 -13.72
CA ALA A 109 0.99 21.59 -15.10
C ALA A 109 -0.16 21.66 -16.12
N GLN A 110 -1.38 21.33 -15.69
CA GLN A 110 -2.61 21.38 -16.49
C GLN A 110 -3.44 22.65 -16.25
N GLY A 111 -2.95 23.58 -15.42
CA GLY A 111 -3.64 24.84 -15.09
C GLY A 111 -4.70 24.71 -14.00
N THR A 112 -4.65 23.63 -13.21
CA THR A 112 -5.56 23.36 -12.10
C THR A 112 -4.80 23.48 -10.78
N LEU A 113 -5.39 24.16 -9.79
CA LEU A 113 -4.85 24.24 -8.44
C LEU A 113 -5.66 23.34 -7.52
N THR A 114 -4.98 22.47 -6.79
CA THR A 114 -5.59 21.55 -5.84
C THR A 114 -5.03 21.77 -4.44
N SER A 115 -5.78 21.39 -3.42
CA SER A 115 -5.33 21.41 -2.03
C SER A 115 -6.11 20.40 -1.22
N VAL A 116 -5.38 19.66 -0.39
CA VAL A 116 -5.95 18.76 0.62
C VAL A 116 -5.36 19.12 1.97
N ALA A 117 -6.21 19.15 2.99
CA ALA A 117 -5.77 19.34 4.37
C ALA A 117 -6.67 18.55 5.31
N ILE A 118 -6.08 17.91 6.32
CA ILE A 118 -6.84 17.24 7.37
C ILE A 118 -7.49 18.28 8.28
N HIS A 119 -8.83 18.27 8.31
CA HIS A 119 -9.66 19.08 9.19
C HIS A 119 -9.75 18.48 10.60
N ASP A 120 -10.02 17.18 10.70
CA ASP A 120 -10.25 16.48 11.97
C ASP A 120 -9.75 15.02 11.88
N VAL A 121 -9.31 14.47 13.01
CA VAL A 121 -8.88 13.07 13.15
C VAL A 121 -9.62 12.47 14.34
N THR A 122 -10.25 11.33 14.11
CA THR A 122 -10.85 10.48 15.13
C THR A 122 -9.85 9.39 15.52
N ASN A 123 -9.36 9.45 16.75
CA ASN A 123 -8.48 8.45 17.33
C ASN A 123 -9.21 7.12 17.50
N GLY A 124 -8.52 6.03 17.20
CA GLY A 124 -8.94 4.67 17.48
C GLY A 124 -7.78 3.80 17.93
N THR A 125 -7.98 2.49 17.87
CA THR A 125 -6.98 1.49 18.24
C THR A 125 -6.89 0.43 17.17
N GLY A 126 -5.69 0.20 16.64
CA GLY A 126 -5.36 -0.92 15.78
C GLY A 126 -5.06 -2.14 16.65
N ILE A 127 -5.72 -3.25 16.36
CA ILE A 127 -5.55 -4.51 17.07
C ILE A 127 -5.04 -5.54 16.06
N HIS A 128 -3.91 -6.14 16.38
CA HIS A 128 -3.12 -6.92 15.42
C HIS A 128 -2.77 -8.29 15.99
N GLN A 129 -2.87 -9.30 15.14
CA GLN A 129 -2.12 -10.53 15.23
C GLN A 129 -1.27 -10.65 13.97
N ALA A 130 -0.05 -10.14 14.04
CA ALA A 130 0.89 -10.14 12.92
C ALA A 130 1.57 -11.49 12.70
N SER A 131 1.62 -12.35 13.71
CA SER A 131 2.18 -13.71 13.59
C SER A 131 1.10 -14.69 13.13
N VAL A 132 1.43 -15.65 12.26
CA VAL A 132 0.55 -16.81 12.09
C VAL A 132 0.54 -17.61 13.38
N ARG A 133 -0.61 -17.62 14.04
CA ARG A 133 -0.85 -18.41 15.25
C ARG A 133 -2.34 -18.66 15.43
N GLU A 134 -2.67 -19.45 16.44
CA GLU A 134 -4.02 -19.59 16.95
C GLU A 134 -4.59 -18.22 17.36
N PHE A 135 -5.87 -17.99 17.09
CA PHE A 135 -6.62 -16.77 17.42
C PHE A 135 -6.97 -16.70 18.91
N THR A 136 -5.97 -16.89 19.76
CA THR A 136 -6.06 -16.86 21.22
C THR A 136 -5.55 -15.55 21.78
N ASP A 137 -6.04 -15.15 22.95
CA ASP A 137 -5.51 -13.97 23.65
C ASP A 137 -4.08 -14.19 24.19
N ARG A 138 -3.53 -13.17 24.86
CA ARG A 138 -2.22 -13.23 25.53
C ARG A 138 -2.07 -14.39 26.52
N SER A 139 -3.14 -14.81 27.17
CA SER A 139 -3.14 -15.91 28.14
C SER A 139 -3.28 -17.29 27.49
N GLY A 140 -3.55 -17.33 26.18
CA GLY A 140 -3.87 -18.54 25.43
C GLY A 140 -5.35 -18.93 25.50
N ALA A 141 -6.25 -18.01 25.86
CA ALA A 141 -7.68 -18.28 25.87
C ALA A 141 -8.23 -18.30 24.44
N ALA A 142 -8.89 -19.39 24.05
CA ALA A 142 -9.50 -19.56 22.73
C ALA A 142 -10.87 -18.88 22.59
N ASP A 143 -11.56 -18.68 23.71
CA ASP A 143 -12.84 -17.97 23.79
C ASP A 143 -12.58 -16.62 24.46
N TRP A 144 -12.60 -15.54 23.69
CA TRP A 144 -12.28 -14.20 24.18
C TRP A 144 -12.82 -13.10 23.26
N SER A 145 -13.00 -11.89 23.80
CA SER A 145 -13.41 -10.71 23.04
C SER A 145 -12.20 -9.87 22.67
N LEU A 146 -12.07 -9.47 21.41
CA LEU A 146 -11.04 -8.53 20.94
C LEU A 146 -11.27 -7.15 21.59
N PHE A 147 -12.52 -6.77 21.72
CA PHE A 147 -12.94 -5.59 22.49
C PHE A 147 -14.41 -5.78 22.80
N ASP A 148 -14.90 -5.14 23.86
CA ASP A 148 -16.32 -5.19 24.26
C ASP A 148 -16.95 -3.81 24.51
N ASP A 149 -16.22 -2.73 24.23
CA ASP A 149 -16.68 -1.34 24.42
C ASP A 149 -16.12 -0.39 23.35
N ALA A 150 -16.42 -0.65 22.07
CA ALA A 150 -16.04 0.23 20.97
C ALA A 150 -17.24 0.97 20.34
N ASP A 151 -17.04 2.18 19.83
CA ASP A 151 -18.07 2.93 19.08
C ASP A 151 -18.02 2.63 17.57
N GLY A 152 -17.68 1.38 17.21
CA GLY A 152 -17.50 0.92 15.84
C GLY A 152 -16.17 0.21 15.59
N ALA A 153 -16.14 -0.56 14.51
CA ALA A 153 -14.97 -1.29 14.05
C ALA A 153 -14.84 -1.18 12.53
N ARG A 154 -13.61 -1.12 12.05
CA ARG A 154 -13.24 -0.99 10.64
C ARG A 154 -12.05 -1.87 10.33
N ARG A 155 -11.85 -2.16 9.04
CA ARG A 155 -10.74 -2.96 8.52
C ARG A 155 -10.56 -4.27 9.28
N PHE A 156 -11.68 -4.88 9.68
CA PHE A 156 -11.64 -6.20 10.28
C PHE A 156 -11.41 -7.25 9.20
N LYS A 157 -10.17 -7.75 9.14
CA LYS A 157 -9.70 -8.69 8.13
C LYS A 157 -8.92 -9.80 8.79
N MET A 158 -9.13 -11.02 8.31
CA MET A 158 -8.44 -12.23 8.76
C MET A 158 -7.77 -12.90 7.56
N ASN A 159 -6.53 -13.36 7.70
CA ASN A 159 -5.90 -14.25 6.72
C ASN A 159 -5.64 -15.59 7.39
N LEU A 160 -6.22 -16.64 6.82
CA LEU A 160 -6.16 -17.99 7.35
C LEU A 160 -5.26 -18.83 6.46
N THR A 161 -4.21 -19.40 7.06
CA THR A 161 -3.16 -20.15 6.36
C THR A 161 -3.21 -21.66 6.65
N ASP A 162 -4.05 -22.11 7.60
CA ASP A 162 -4.03 -23.49 8.10
C ASP A 162 -4.65 -24.52 7.13
N ASP A 163 -3.98 -25.68 6.96
CA ASP A 163 -4.56 -26.87 6.33
C ASP A 163 -5.23 -27.82 7.32
N ARG A 164 -5.12 -27.54 8.62
CA ARG A 164 -5.90 -28.22 9.65
C ARG A 164 -7.36 -27.85 9.51
N SER A 165 -8.20 -28.89 9.59
CA SER A 165 -9.64 -28.71 9.62
C SER A 165 -10.08 -28.30 11.02
N GLY A 166 -10.54 -27.07 11.14
CA GLY A 166 -11.11 -26.50 12.36
C GLY A 166 -12.19 -25.48 12.03
N THR A 167 -12.92 -25.06 13.05
CA THR A 167 -13.99 -24.06 12.93
C THR A 167 -13.79 -23.01 14.01
N LEU A 168 -13.59 -21.77 13.58
CA LEU A 168 -13.61 -20.58 14.43
C LEU A 168 -14.97 -19.91 14.28
N THR A 169 -15.64 -19.57 15.39
CA THR A 169 -16.84 -18.72 15.33
C THR A 169 -16.45 -17.28 15.66
N VAL A 170 -16.80 -16.35 14.78
CA VAL A 170 -16.64 -14.92 15.00
C VAL A 170 -18.01 -14.33 15.30
N THR A 171 -18.16 -13.72 16.48
CA THR A 171 -19.41 -13.07 16.91
C THR A 171 -19.21 -11.57 17.03
N THR A 172 -20.16 -10.81 16.48
CA THR A 172 -20.21 -9.36 16.59
C THR A 172 -21.46 -8.92 17.31
N THR A 173 -21.30 -8.06 18.31
CA THR A 173 -22.42 -7.39 19.00
C THR A 173 -22.50 -5.95 18.51
N PHE A 174 -23.70 -5.50 18.17
CA PHE A 174 -23.97 -4.14 17.69
C PHE A 174 -24.61 -3.27 18.78
N ALA A 175 -24.53 -1.95 18.61
CA ALA A 175 -25.08 -0.96 19.54
C ALA A 175 -26.59 -1.03 19.77
N ASP A 176 -27.33 -1.74 18.92
CA ASP A 176 -28.77 -2.01 19.13
C ASP A 176 -29.02 -3.27 19.99
N GLY A 177 -27.95 -3.93 20.45
CA GLY A 177 -27.94 -5.17 21.23
C GLY A 177 -28.14 -6.44 20.40
N SER A 178 -28.18 -6.34 19.07
CA SER A 178 -28.22 -7.51 18.19
C SER A 178 -26.83 -8.15 18.08
N THR A 179 -26.81 -9.45 17.80
CA THR A 179 -25.57 -10.22 17.61
C THR A 179 -25.64 -10.96 16.29
N HIS A 180 -24.52 -10.96 15.55
CA HIS A 180 -24.33 -11.77 14.34
C HIS A 180 -23.12 -12.68 14.55
N SER A 181 -23.26 -13.96 14.23
CA SER A 181 -22.18 -14.95 14.34
C SER A 181 -22.00 -15.66 13.02
N VAL A 182 -20.74 -15.85 12.62
CA VAL A 182 -20.38 -16.65 11.44
C VAL A 182 -19.34 -17.68 11.84
N ASP A 183 -19.48 -18.87 11.27
CA ASP A 183 -18.49 -19.94 11.38
C ASP A 183 -17.51 -19.82 10.20
N VAL A 184 -16.23 -19.77 10.51
CA VAL A 184 -15.13 -19.79 9.55
C VAL A 184 -14.41 -21.12 9.69
N ASP A 185 -14.61 -22.00 8.70
CA ASP A 185 -13.98 -23.31 8.64
C ASP A 185 -12.69 -23.25 7.83
N THR A 186 -11.63 -23.89 8.31
CA THR A 186 -10.35 -24.04 7.60
C THR A 186 -10.11 -25.48 7.16
N GLY A 187 -9.11 -25.67 6.29
CA GLY A 187 -8.77 -26.94 5.65
C GLY A 187 -8.06 -26.67 4.33
N SER A 188 -8.30 -27.51 3.31
CA SER A 188 -7.81 -27.21 1.95
C SER A 188 -8.43 -25.94 1.34
N ASN A 189 -9.59 -25.53 1.86
CA ASN A 189 -10.28 -24.31 1.54
C ASN A 189 -10.67 -23.63 2.85
N VAL A 190 -10.75 -22.30 2.84
CA VAL A 190 -11.46 -21.52 3.85
C VAL A 190 -12.91 -21.41 3.42
N THR A 191 -13.85 -21.67 4.34
CA THR A 191 -15.29 -21.48 4.08
C THR A 191 -15.96 -20.67 5.18
N VAL A 192 -16.88 -19.78 4.79
CA VAL A 192 -17.67 -18.97 5.72
C VAL A 192 -19.13 -19.42 5.67
N ASP A 193 -19.67 -19.86 6.81
CA ASP A 193 -21.02 -20.44 7.00
C ASP A 193 -21.38 -21.53 5.96
N GLY A 194 -20.38 -22.23 5.43
CA GLY A 194 -20.52 -23.20 4.34
C GLY A 194 -21.05 -22.62 3.01
N GLY A 195 -21.11 -21.29 2.88
CA GLY A 195 -21.63 -20.58 1.70
C GLY A 195 -20.53 -20.09 0.78
N CYS A 196 -19.58 -19.33 1.32
CA CYS A 196 -18.45 -18.74 0.60
C CYS A 196 -17.23 -19.64 0.76
N SER A 197 -16.40 -19.77 -0.27
CA SER A 197 -15.22 -20.62 -0.21
C SER A 197 -14.11 -20.15 -1.12
N ALA A 198 -12.88 -20.18 -0.63
CA ALA A 198 -11.67 -20.02 -1.43
C ALA A 198 -10.60 -21.04 -0.99
N PRO A 199 -9.68 -21.45 -1.88
CA PRO A 199 -8.53 -22.28 -1.51
C PRO A 199 -7.72 -21.64 -0.39
N ALA A 200 -7.23 -22.41 0.58
CA ALA A 200 -6.30 -21.87 1.57
C ALA A 200 -4.89 -21.68 0.95
N PRO A 201 -4.13 -20.66 1.35
CA PRO A 201 -4.51 -19.58 2.28
C PRO A 201 -5.59 -18.66 1.69
N ALA A 202 -6.45 -18.10 2.54
CA ALA A 202 -7.47 -17.15 2.09
C ALA A 202 -7.71 -16.02 3.09
N THR A 203 -8.05 -14.87 2.53
CA THR A 203 -8.51 -13.68 3.25
C THR A 203 -10.02 -13.74 3.45
N VAL A 204 -10.47 -13.54 4.68
CA VAL A 204 -11.84 -13.20 5.03
C VAL A 204 -11.88 -11.73 5.46
N ASP A 205 -12.55 -10.89 4.68
CA ASP A 205 -12.71 -9.48 4.96
C ASP A 205 -14.16 -9.19 5.36
N PHE A 206 -14.34 -8.95 6.66
CA PHE A 206 -15.65 -8.69 7.26
C PHE A 206 -16.16 -7.29 6.90
N SER A 207 -15.25 -6.35 6.61
CA SER A 207 -15.60 -4.94 6.35
C SER A 207 -16.08 -4.77 4.91
N SER A 208 -15.49 -5.49 3.96
CA SER A 208 -15.97 -5.56 2.56
C SER A 208 -16.98 -6.68 2.30
N ALA A 209 -17.26 -7.52 3.31
CA ALA A 209 -18.07 -8.73 3.19
C ALA A 209 -17.61 -9.62 2.03
N SER A 210 -16.34 -10.01 2.04
CA SER A 210 -15.72 -10.81 0.98
C SER A 210 -14.81 -11.93 1.49
N VAL A 211 -14.59 -12.93 0.64
CA VAL A 211 -13.60 -14.00 0.81
C VAL A 211 -12.72 -14.00 -0.45
N ASP A 212 -11.42 -13.75 -0.30
CA ASP A 212 -10.47 -13.48 -1.41
C ASP A 212 -11.01 -12.47 -2.44
N GLY A 213 -11.59 -11.38 -1.93
CA GLY A 213 -12.18 -10.31 -2.74
C GLY A 213 -13.52 -10.68 -3.41
N ALA A 214 -13.93 -11.95 -3.38
CA ALA A 214 -15.24 -12.36 -3.85
C ALA A 214 -16.31 -12.08 -2.79
N HIS A 215 -17.35 -11.34 -3.17
CA HIS A 215 -18.44 -10.98 -2.27
C HIS A 215 -19.09 -12.21 -1.60
N CYS A 216 -19.33 -12.11 -0.30
CA CYS A 216 -19.84 -13.15 0.57
C CYS A 216 -21.05 -12.68 1.38
N ALA A 217 -22.24 -13.17 1.02
CA ALA A 217 -23.50 -12.76 1.66
C ALA A 217 -23.57 -13.08 3.16
N ALA A 218 -22.85 -14.11 3.64
CA ALA A 218 -22.82 -14.46 5.07
C ALA A 218 -22.19 -13.35 5.93
N LEU A 219 -21.31 -12.53 5.35
CA LEU A 219 -20.61 -11.45 6.03
C LEU A 219 -21.37 -10.12 5.99
N GLU A 220 -22.46 -9.99 5.23
CA GLU A 220 -23.25 -8.76 5.18
C GLU A 220 -23.79 -8.32 6.56
N GLY A 221 -23.95 -9.27 7.49
CA GLY A 221 -24.36 -8.98 8.87
C GLY A 221 -23.40 -8.04 9.60
N PHE A 222 -22.10 -8.08 9.29
CA PHE A 222 -21.06 -7.25 9.93
C PHE A 222 -21.15 -5.77 9.57
N THR A 223 -21.76 -5.42 8.43
CA THR A 223 -21.88 -4.03 7.97
C THR A 223 -23.21 -3.37 8.36
N SER A 224 -24.01 -4.04 9.21
CA SER A 224 -25.40 -3.66 9.49
C SER A 224 -25.57 -2.53 10.50
N GLY A 225 -24.52 -2.15 11.23
CA GLY A 225 -24.58 -1.11 12.25
C GLY A 225 -23.24 -0.83 12.93
N THR A 226 -23.30 -0.07 14.04
CA THR A 226 -22.12 0.21 14.87
C THR A 226 -21.77 -1.03 15.70
N VAL A 227 -20.57 -1.56 15.48
CA VAL A 227 -20.01 -2.70 16.22
C VAL A 227 -19.50 -2.25 17.58
N GLU A 228 -20.01 -2.86 18.66
CA GLU A 228 -19.54 -2.64 20.04
C GLU A 228 -18.59 -3.73 20.52
N GLU A 229 -18.75 -4.96 20.03
CA GLU A 229 -17.93 -6.10 20.41
C GLU A 229 -17.59 -6.97 19.19
N ILE A 230 -16.37 -7.49 19.17
CA ILE A 230 -15.97 -8.63 18.34
C ILE A 230 -15.40 -9.70 19.25
N ALA A 231 -15.90 -10.92 19.16
CA ALA A 231 -15.47 -12.05 19.97
C ALA A 231 -15.17 -13.29 19.13
N PHE A 232 -14.15 -14.04 19.57
CA PHE A 232 -13.77 -15.34 19.05
C PHE A 232 -14.25 -16.45 19.97
N THR A 233 -14.67 -17.56 19.36
CA THR A 233 -14.96 -18.82 20.05
C THR A 233 -14.28 -19.95 19.28
N ASN A 234 -13.58 -20.83 20.00
CA ASN A 234 -12.67 -21.84 19.44
C ASN A 234 -11.52 -21.22 18.62
N GLY A 235 -10.92 -20.12 19.09
CA GLY A 235 -9.79 -19.49 18.42
C GLY A 235 -8.54 -20.36 18.27
N ASP A 236 -8.43 -21.44 19.04
CA ASP A 236 -7.37 -22.45 18.94
C ASP A 236 -7.61 -23.50 17.83
N ALA A 237 -8.77 -23.47 17.17
CA ALA A 237 -9.10 -24.43 16.11
C ALA A 237 -8.48 -24.08 14.74
N VAL A 238 -8.10 -22.82 14.53
CA VAL A 238 -7.59 -22.30 13.25
C VAL A 238 -6.36 -21.44 13.50
N THR A 239 -5.44 -21.38 12.54
CA THR A 239 -4.30 -20.45 12.58
C THR A 239 -4.35 -19.42 11.47
N GLY A 240 -3.79 -18.25 11.76
CA GLY A 240 -3.78 -17.14 10.82
C GLY A 240 -3.38 -15.85 11.48
N ARG A 241 -3.72 -14.76 10.82
CA ARG A 241 -3.46 -13.39 11.24
C ARG A 241 -4.74 -12.58 11.18
N TYR A 242 -4.79 -11.47 11.90
CA TYR A 242 -5.87 -10.49 11.76
C TYR A 242 -5.43 -9.06 12.04
N VAL A 243 -6.21 -8.13 11.51
CA VAL A 243 -6.18 -6.71 11.85
C VAL A 243 -7.61 -6.21 12.04
N VAL A 244 -7.81 -5.29 12.97
CA VAL A 244 -9.05 -4.50 13.12
C VAL A 244 -8.72 -3.14 13.72
N VAL A 245 -9.42 -2.10 13.28
CA VAL A 245 -9.35 -0.75 13.84
C VAL A 245 -10.63 -0.44 14.60
N ALA A 246 -10.56 -0.41 15.93
CA ALA A 246 -11.68 -0.08 16.81
C ALA A 246 -11.78 1.43 17.05
N ASN A 247 -13.01 1.95 17.14
CA ASN A 247 -13.30 3.32 17.55
C ASN A 247 -13.31 3.45 19.07
N ALA A 248 -12.17 3.20 19.68
CA ALA A 248 -11.92 3.35 21.10
C ALA A 248 -10.44 3.64 21.29
N THR A 249 -10.07 4.29 22.40
CA THR A 249 -8.67 4.36 22.79
C THR A 249 -8.24 3.03 23.41
N THR A 250 -6.94 2.72 23.44
CA THR A 250 -6.42 1.46 24.00
C THR A 250 -6.91 1.20 25.43
N GLY A 251 -7.07 2.27 26.23
CA GLY A 251 -7.59 2.18 27.60
C GLY A 251 -9.11 1.95 27.73
N ASP A 252 -9.85 2.19 26.65
CA ASP A 252 -11.32 2.11 26.60
C ASP A 252 -11.82 0.92 25.76
N LEU A 253 -10.94 0.04 25.26
CA LEU A 253 -11.34 -1.15 24.48
C LEU A 253 -12.28 -2.11 25.24
N TYR A 254 -12.25 -2.05 26.57
CA TYR A 254 -13.07 -2.90 27.42
C TYR A 254 -13.83 -2.09 28.46
N ALA A 255 -15.12 -2.39 28.62
CA ALA A 255 -16.00 -1.75 29.60
C ALA A 255 -15.52 -2.00 31.04
N SER A 256 -14.78 -3.09 31.25
CA SER A 256 -14.11 -3.40 32.51
C SER A 256 -12.86 -4.25 32.30
N GLY A 257 -11.83 -3.99 33.11
CA GLY A 257 -10.54 -4.69 33.00
C GLY A 257 -9.48 -3.80 32.37
N SER A 258 -8.31 -4.36 32.09
CA SER A 258 -7.25 -3.68 31.35
C SER A 258 -7.05 -4.39 30.02
N TYR A 259 -6.90 -3.64 28.92
CA TYR A 259 -6.59 -4.25 27.62
C TYR A 259 -5.33 -5.14 27.67
N THR A 260 -4.37 -4.81 28.56
CA THR A 260 -3.15 -5.61 28.78
C THR A 260 -3.39 -7.02 29.35
N ASP A 261 -4.60 -7.30 29.81
CA ASP A 261 -4.99 -8.65 30.25
C ASP A 261 -5.17 -9.58 29.03
N HIS A 262 -5.56 -9.02 27.87
CA HIS A 262 -5.79 -9.73 26.61
C HIS A 262 -4.66 -9.54 25.59
N TYR A 263 -3.98 -8.40 25.66
CA TYR A 263 -2.96 -7.99 24.70
C TYR A 263 -1.57 -7.95 25.31
N TYR A 264 -0.61 -8.37 24.52
CA TYR A 264 0.80 -8.06 24.74
C TYR A 264 1.04 -6.57 24.52
N THR A 265 2.10 -6.01 25.11
CA THR A 265 2.54 -4.67 24.69
C THR A 265 3.09 -4.79 23.28
N ALA A 266 3.11 -3.68 22.52
CA ALA A 266 3.74 -3.64 21.19
C ALA A 266 5.23 -4.05 21.19
N ASP A 267 5.81 -4.24 22.37
CA ASP A 267 7.16 -4.74 22.57
C ASP A 267 7.29 -6.29 22.57
N THR A 268 6.21 -7.04 22.36
CA THR A 268 6.09 -8.49 22.65
C THR A 268 5.23 -9.25 21.59
N PRO A 269 5.04 -10.61 21.67
CA PRO A 269 4.35 -11.40 20.62
C PRO A 269 2.91 -10.97 20.35
N SER A 270 2.33 -11.44 19.25
CA SER A 270 0.90 -11.26 18.96
C SER A 270 -0.02 -12.00 19.96
N PRO A 271 -1.24 -11.49 20.26
CA PRO A 271 -1.82 -10.25 19.74
C PRO A 271 -1.45 -9.01 20.55
N TYR A 272 -1.44 -7.84 19.91
CA TYR A 272 -1.16 -6.53 20.51
C TYR A 272 -2.13 -5.46 20.02
N ALA A 273 -2.18 -4.34 20.76
CA ALA A 273 -3.02 -3.18 20.44
C ALA A 273 -2.19 -1.88 20.47
N LEU A 274 -2.39 -1.03 19.47
CA LEU A 274 -1.63 0.20 19.24
C LEU A 274 -2.55 1.35 18.84
N ASP A 275 -2.08 2.58 19.00
CA ASP A 275 -2.85 3.76 18.60
C ASP A 275 -3.01 3.78 17.07
N ALA A 276 -4.23 4.02 16.60
CA ALA A 276 -4.57 4.10 15.18
C ALA A 276 -5.48 5.30 14.89
N VAL A 277 -5.60 5.69 13.62
CA VAL A 277 -6.60 6.62 13.11
C VAL A 277 -7.83 5.83 12.67
N TYR A 278 -8.96 6.04 13.35
CA TYR A 278 -10.24 5.42 13.02
C TYR A 278 -10.97 6.13 11.87
N ALA A 279 -10.85 7.45 11.79
CA ALA A 279 -11.40 8.26 10.71
C ALA A 279 -10.65 9.59 10.60
N ALA A 280 -10.62 10.16 9.40
CA ALA A 280 -10.17 11.53 9.19
C ALA A 280 -11.18 12.30 8.35
N THR A 281 -11.32 13.60 8.59
CA THR A 281 -12.09 14.49 7.70
C THR A 281 -11.10 15.38 6.95
N LEU A 282 -11.14 15.33 5.63
CA LEU A 282 -10.30 16.11 4.72
C LEU A 282 -11.10 17.29 4.17
N ASN A 283 -10.49 18.47 4.14
CA ASN A 283 -10.95 19.59 3.33
C ASN A 283 -10.27 19.50 1.97
N LEU A 284 -11.09 19.41 0.92
CA LEU A 284 -10.64 19.33 -0.46
C LEU A 284 -10.94 20.63 -1.19
N THR A 285 -9.98 21.16 -1.93
CA THR A 285 -10.19 22.26 -2.89
C THR A 285 -9.67 21.86 -4.27
N TYR A 286 -10.49 22.06 -5.29
CA TYR A 286 -10.15 21.91 -6.70
C TYR A 286 -10.55 23.19 -7.44
N ARG A 287 -9.58 23.88 -8.03
CA ARG A 287 -9.82 25.14 -8.74
C ARG A 287 -9.18 25.08 -10.13
N ALA A 288 -10.03 25.03 -11.15
CA ALA A 288 -9.65 25.13 -12.56
C ALA A 288 -10.25 26.42 -13.17
N PRO A 289 -9.94 26.78 -14.44
CA PRO A 289 -10.38 28.05 -15.03
C PRO A 289 -11.90 28.30 -14.99
N ASP A 290 -12.69 27.23 -15.08
CA ASP A 290 -14.15 27.30 -15.18
C ASP A 290 -14.90 26.72 -13.97
N ILE A 291 -14.19 26.22 -12.95
CA ILE A 291 -14.79 25.64 -11.74
C ILE A 291 -13.95 25.91 -10.50
N GLU A 292 -14.64 26.15 -9.39
CA GLU A 292 -14.09 26.08 -8.04
C GLU A 292 -14.99 25.12 -7.25
N TYR A 293 -14.38 24.08 -6.72
CA TYR A 293 -15.02 23.02 -5.96
C TYR A 293 -14.32 22.90 -4.61
N GLU A 294 -15.09 23.00 -3.53
CA GLU A 294 -14.62 22.83 -2.17
C GLU A 294 -15.59 21.89 -1.45
N THR A 295 -15.06 20.83 -0.84
CA THR A 295 -15.87 19.83 -0.15
C THR A 295 -15.14 19.26 1.06
N GLN A 296 -15.89 18.58 1.93
CA GLN A 296 -15.34 17.76 2.99
C GLN A 296 -15.54 16.30 2.65
N VAL A 297 -14.46 15.52 2.73
CA VAL A 297 -14.46 14.08 2.49
C VAL A 297 -14.10 13.40 3.80
N ARG A 298 -14.87 12.39 4.18
CA ARG A 298 -14.54 11.54 5.33
C ARG A 298 -13.77 10.33 4.82
N LEU A 299 -12.56 10.18 5.32
CA LEU A 299 -11.67 9.07 5.04
C LEU A 299 -11.72 8.07 6.20
N GLU A 300 -11.74 6.80 5.85
CA GLU A 300 -11.99 5.68 6.76
C GLU A 300 -11.04 4.54 6.38
N PRO A 301 -10.53 3.73 7.32
CA PRO A 301 -9.66 2.60 7.01
C PRO A 301 -10.21 1.63 5.96
N ASP A 302 -11.54 1.52 5.83
CA ASP A 302 -12.21 0.68 4.80
C ASP A 302 -12.19 1.29 3.40
N ALA A 303 -12.03 2.62 3.31
CA ALA A 303 -12.02 3.38 2.07
C ALA A 303 -10.60 3.63 1.56
N ALA A 304 -9.58 3.35 2.37
CA ALA A 304 -8.22 3.26 1.88
C ALA A 304 -8.17 2.22 0.73
N PRO A 305 -7.28 2.39 -0.27
CA PRO A 305 -6.89 1.28 -1.12
C PRO A 305 -6.65 0.09 -0.21
N GLN A 306 -6.95 -1.11 -0.70
CA GLN A 306 -6.54 -2.33 -0.01
C GLN A 306 -5.02 -2.31 0.00
N GLY A 307 -4.46 -1.59 0.98
CA GLY A 307 -3.04 -1.46 1.20
C GLY A 307 -2.57 -2.88 1.36
N PRO A 308 -1.60 -3.32 0.55
CA PRO A 308 -1.18 -4.69 0.65
C PRO A 308 -0.56 -4.85 2.06
N ARG A 309 -1.16 -5.26 3.17
CA ARG A 309 -0.42 -6.23 4.01
C ARG A 309 -1.39 -7.18 4.61
N TYR A 310 -1.15 -8.47 4.41
CA TYR A 310 0.10 -9.23 4.60
C TYR A 310 1.26 -9.22 3.52
N GLY A 311 1.77 -8.08 2.97
CA GLY A 311 2.56 -7.91 1.70
C GLY A 311 3.40 -6.60 1.38
N VAL A 312 2.96 -5.34 1.57
CA VAL A 312 3.65 -4.01 1.76
C VAL A 312 4.80 -4.07 2.76
N VAL A 313 5.99 -4.11 2.19
CA VAL A 313 7.09 -3.28 2.66
C VAL A 313 6.52 -1.89 2.94
N PRO A 314 6.53 -1.36 4.20
CA PRO A 314 6.13 0.02 4.48
C PRO A 314 6.72 0.88 3.37
N LEU A 315 5.88 1.53 2.56
CA LEU A 315 6.40 2.25 1.41
C LEU A 315 7.36 3.26 2.01
N ALA A 316 8.64 3.13 1.68
CA ALA A 316 9.64 3.98 2.29
C ALA A 316 9.20 5.42 2.04
N ASP A 317 8.99 6.25 3.06
CA ASP A 317 8.64 7.68 2.86
C ASP A 317 9.65 8.35 1.90
N ARG A 318 10.88 7.84 1.90
CA ARG A 318 11.99 8.34 1.09
C ARG A 318 12.92 7.21 0.68
N VAL A 319 13.48 7.30 -0.52
CA VAL A 319 14.56 6.43 -0.97
C VAL A 319 15.85 6.78 -0.23
N VAL A 320 16.48 5.80 0.40
CA VAL A 320 17.77 5.93 1.07
C VAL A 320 18.88 5.70 0.05
N PHE A 321 19.89 6.56 0.03
CA PHE A 321 21.04 6.39 -0.86
C PHE A 321 22.30 7.00 -0.26
N THR A 322 23.44 6.76 -0.92
CA THR A 322 24.68 7.44 -0.56
C THR A 322 25.36 8.19 -1.70
N TYR A 323 26.03 9.31 -1.38
CA TYR A 323 26.88 10.03 -2.33
C TYR A 323 28.29 9.43 -2.38
N ALA A 324 28.75 9.07 -3.59
CA ALA A 324 30.11 8.56 -3.79
C ALA A 324 31.18 9.59 -3.37
N ASN A 325 32.17 9.14 -2.60
CA ASN A 325 33.31 9.96 -2.13
C ASN A 325 32.95 11.19 -1.27
N ASP A 326 31.77 11.20 -0.62
CA ASP A 326 31.35 12.25 0.31
C ASP A 326 31.36 11.68 1.75
N PRO A 327 32.00 12.30 2.75
CA PRO A 327 31.91 11.84 4.15
C PRO A 327 30.52 12.03 4.78
N THR A 328 29.65 12.87 4.18
CA THR A 328 28.21 12.94 4.47
C THR A 328 27.44 12.05 3.49
N ASN A 329 27.80 10.77 3.45
CA ASN A 329 27.34 9.90 2.37
C ASN A 329 25.85 9.59 2.49
N LEU A 330 25.29 9.31 3.67
CA LEU A 330 23.89 8.90 3.82
C LEU A 330 22.91 10.07 3.61
N SER A 331 21.94 9.86 2.71
CA SER A 331 20.92 10.83 2.34
C SER A 331 19.61 10.11 2.02
N THR A 332 18.52 10.86 2.06
CA THR A 332 17.22 10.40 1.60
C THR A 332 16.70 11.34 0.50
N VAL A 333 15.87 10.82 -0.40
CA VAL A 333 15.16 11.62 -1.38
C VAL A 333 13.68 11.26 -1.38
N ASP A 334 12.82 12.28 -1.30
CA ASP A 334 11.38 12.12 -1.42
C ASP A 334 10.90 12.09 -2.89
N ALA A 335 9.65 11.71 -3.10
CA ALA A 335 8.98 11.67 -4.39
C ALA A 335 9.00 13.03 -5.13
N LEU A 336 9.09 14.14 -4.40
CA LEU A 336 9.20 15.50 -4.95
C LEU A 336 10.62 15.89 -5.36
N GLY A 337 11.60 15.00 -5.17
CA GLY A 337 13.02 15.21 -5.43
C GLY A 337 13.73 16.02 -4.35
N GLY A 338 13.11 16.23 -3.19
CA GLY A 338 13.67 16.84 -2.00
C GLY A 338 14.70 15.93 -1.34
N VAL A 339 15.96 16.36 -1.35
CA VAL A 339 17.07 15.59 -0.77
C VAL A 339 17.35 16.09 0.65
N THR A 340 17.33 15.16 1.60
CA THR A 340 17.78 15.38 2.98
C THR A 340 19.12 14.70 3.20
N ARG A 341 20.09 15.44 3.76
CA ARG A 341 21.42 14.91 4.09
C ARG A 341 21.56 14.75 5.59
N PHE A 342 22.00 13.58 6.03
CA PHE A 342 22.27 13.34 7.43
C PHE A 342 23.68 13.79 7.85
N ALA A 343 23.93 13.75 9.16
CA ALA A 343 25.27 13.91 9.70
C ALA A 343 26.23 12.82 9.15
N PRO A 344 27.55 13.03 9.15
CA PRO A 344 28.51 12.05 8.61
C PRO A 344 28.35 10.64 9.22
N THR A 345 28.15 9.62 8.38
CA THR A 345 27.83 8.24 8.82
C THR A 345 28.87 7.18 8.44
N ASN A 346 29.76 7.42 7.45
CA ASN A 346 30.63 6.39 6.86
C ASN A 346 29.85 5.11 6.48
N ALA A 347 28.63 5.24 5.99
CA ALA A 347 27.78 4.09 5.68
C ALA A 347 28.37 3.26 4.52
N THR A 348 28.45 1.95 4.68
CA THR A 348 28.93 1.01 3.66
C THR A 348 27.88 -0.02 3.24
N VAL A 349 26.83 -0.16 4.06
CA VAL A 349 25.59 -0.88 3.77
C VAL A 349 24.44 0.01 4.25
N ILE A 350 23.35 0.08 3.51
CA ILE A 350 22.16 0.86 3.84
C ILE A 350 20.94 -0.06 3.83
N GLY A 351 19.94 0.27 4.63
CA GLY A 351 18.63 -0.38 4.64
C GLY A 351 17.50 0.64 4.49
N PRO A 352 16.27 0.15 4.28
CA PRO A 352 15.11 0.99 4.05
C PRO A 352 14.70 1.76 5.31
N ARG A 353 14.12 2.96 5.14
CA ARG A 353 13.67 3.86 6.22
C ARG A 353 12.17 3.68 6.46
N GLU A 354 11.82 2.73 7.31
CA GLU A 354 10.42 2.27 7.45
C GLU A 354 9.81 2.49 8.84
N TYR A 355 10.61 2.50 9.90
CA TYR A 355 10.12 2.57 11.28
C TYR A 355 10.84 3.64 12.10
N ASP A 356 10.12 4.26 13.04
CA ASP A 356 10.69 5.07 14.11
C ASP A 356 11.09 4.15 15.27
N PHE A 357 12.35 3.76 15.27
CA PHE A 357 12.93 2.89 16.28
C PHE A 357 13.31 3.67 17.55
N THR A 358 13.54 4.98 17.47
CA THR A 358 13.90 5.82 18.61
C THR A 358 12.71 6.33 19.41
N GLY A 359 11.52 6.36 18.83
CA GLY A 359 10.33 6.98 19.40
C GLY A 359 10.42 8.51 19.45
N ASP A 360 11.26 9.12 18.59
CA ASP A 360 11.39 10.57 18.45
C ASP A 360 10.43 11.18 17.40
N ASP A 361 9.52 10.34 16.90
CA ASP A 361 8.48 10.64 15.92
C ASP A 361 9.06 10.94 14.52
N VAL A 362 10.30 10.48 14.24
CA VAL A 362 10.96 10.56 12.93
C VAL A 362 11.48 9.19 12.52
N LEU A 363 11.14 8.73 11.30
CA LEU A 363 11.61 7.42 10.84
C LEU A 363 13.14 7.33 10.78
N ASP A 364 13.67 6.20 11.22
CA ASP A 364 15.09 5.93 11.30
C ASP A 364 15.58 5.18 10.06
N THR A 365 16.76 5.55 9.58
CA THR A 365 17.47 4.87 8.50
C THR A 365 18.52 3.93 9.06
N PRO A 366 18.37 2.61 8.92
CA PRO A 366 19.40 1.66 9.31
C PRO A 366 20.55 1.62 8.31
N TYR A 367 21.77 1.51 8.83
CA TYR A 367 22.96 1.37 8.02
C TYR A 367 24.06 0.64 8.79
N VAL A 368 25.03 0.07 8.05
CA VAL A 368 26.29 -0.45 8.61
C VAL A 368 27.40 0.53 8.28
N ASN A 369 28.25 0.87 9.25
CA ASN A 369 29.44 1.69 9.01
C ASN A 369 30.67 0.85 8.62
N ASP A 370 31.77 1.52 8.28
CA ASP A 370 33.06 0.90 7.92
C ASP A 370 33.74 0.10 9.05
N SER A 371 33.16 0.08 10.25
CA SER A 371 33.62 -0.66 11.43
C SER A 371 32.74 -1.89 11.73
N GLY A 372 31.64 -2.09 10.97
CA GLY A 372 30.69 -3.18 11.17
C GLY A 372 29.64 -2.92 12.25
N ASP A 373 29.45 -1.66 12.65
CA ASP A 373 28.36 -1.27 13.57
C ASP A 373 27.06 -1.12 12.78
N VAL A 374 25.99 -1.77 13.24
CA VAL A 374 24.63 -1.49 12.80
C VAL A 374 24.12 -0.27 13.55
N ARG A 375 23.67 0.73 12.81
CA ARG A 375 23.30 2.04 13.33
C ARG A 375 21.97 2.48 12.74
N LEU A 376 21.27 3.32 13.50
CA LEU A 376 20.07 4.01 13.06
C LEU A 376 20.39 5.50 12.97
N ALA A 377 19.99 6.15 11.89
CA ALA A 377 20.19 7.57 11.65
C ALA A 377 18.91 8.28 11.20
N ASN A 378 18.71 9.48 11.73
CA ASN A 378 17.71 10.44 11.27
C ASN A 378 18.30 11.87 11.38
N GLU A 379 17.47 12.89 11.24
CA GLU A 379 17.86 14.30 11.35
C GLU A 379 18.34 14.67 12.77
N SER A 380 17.93 13.93 13.79
CA SER A 380 18.32 14.12 15.19
C SER A 380 19.72 13.59 15.48
N GLY A 381 20.20 12.60 14.72
CA GLY A 381 21.54 12.04 14.86
C GLY A 381 21.66 10.58 14.46
N SER A 382 22.65 9.89 15.02
CA SER A 382 22.88 8.46 14.78
C SER A 382 23.32 7.74 16.05
N PHE A 383 22.84 6.53 16.26
CA PHE A 383 23.18 5.67 17.40
C PHE A 383 23.42 4.22 16.96
N VAL A 384 24.21 3.49 17.76
CA VAL A 384 24.57 2.09 17.51
C VAL A 384 23.54 1.18 18.17
N ILE A 385 23.09 0.17 17.45
CA ILE A 385 22.18 -0.87 17.96
C ILE A 385 22.79 -2.27 17.94
N ALA A 386 23.77 -2.52 17.08
CA ALA A 386 24.52 -3.77 17.06
C ALA A 386 25.94 -3.57 16.54
N GLU A 387 26.77 -4.59 16.72
CA GLU A 387 28.16 -4.65 16.24
C GLU A 387 28.37 -5.96 15.47
N ASN A 388 29.44 -6.03 14.67
CA ASN A 388 29.87 -7.21 13.91
C ASN A 388 28.91 -7.61 12.77
N ALA A 389 28.39 -6.64 12.03
CA ALA A 389 27.69 -6.89 10.77
C ALA A 389 28.66 -7.01 9.57
N GLU A 390 28.23 -7.72 8.52
CA GLU A 390 28.90 -7.67 7.22
C GLU A 390 28.82 -6.24 6.66
N GLN A 391 29.96 -5.73 6.24
CA GLN A 391 30.17 -4.30 6.00
C GLN A 391 30.39 -3.98 4.53
N SER A 392 30.49 -5.00 3.65
CA SER A 392 30.83 -4.79 2.25
C SER A 392 29.87 -5.49 1.30
N GLY A 393 29.12 -4.68 0.56
CA GLY A 393 28.27 -5.15 -0.53
C GLY A 393 27.03 -5.90 -0.09
N SER A 394 26.74 -5.93 1.22
CA SER A 394 25.60 -6.59 1.85
C SER A 394 24.30 -5.77 1.71
N LEU A 395 23.22 -6.24 2.35
CA LEU A 395 21.91 -5.61 2.46
C LEU A 395 21.41 -5.70 3.90
N LEU A 396 20.57 -4.73 4.28
CA LEU A 396 19.80 -4.73 5.51
C LEU A 396 18.31 -4.84 5.17
N ALA A 397 17.61 -5.74 5.85
CA ALA A 397 16.16 -5.78 5.81
C ALA A 397 15.57 -5.13 7.07
N VAL A 398 14.41 -4.53 6.92
CA VAL A 398 13.63 -3.96 8.02
C VAL A 398 12.23 -4.56 7.96
N GLY A 399 11.63 -4.80 9.11
CA GLY A 399 10.26 -5.30 9.21
C GLY A 399 10.07 -6.27 10.36
N SER A 400 8.94 -6.94 10.35
CA SER A 400 8.57 -7.96 11.32
C SER A 400 8.63 -9.33 10.65
N TRP A 401 9.27 -10.31 11.30
CA TRP A 401 9.33 -11.66 10.76
C TRP A 401 9.20 -12.71 11.86
N ASN A 402 8.42 -13.76 11.59
CA ASN A 402 8.13 -14.85 12.52
C ASN A 402 7.65 -14.33 13.91
N GLY A 403 6.70 -13.40 13.86
CA GLY A 403 6.08 -12.81 15.05
C GLY A 403 6.98 -11.88 15.88
N SER A 404 8.10 -11.44 15.32
CA SER A 404 8.92 -10.41 15.94
C SER A 404 8.29 -9.04 15.85
N ARG A 405 8.76 -8.14 16.71
CA ARG A 405 8.65 -6.70 16.48
C ARG A 405 9.33 -6.29 15.16
N PRO A 406 9.01 -5.10 14.63
CA PRO A 406 9.84 -4.44 13.65
C PRO A 406 11.30 -4.44 14.11
N SER A 407 12.21 -4.87 13.26
CA SER A 407 13.62 -5.04 13.60
C SER A 407 14.49 -4.83 12.37
N VAL A 408 15.78 -4.63 12.59
CA VAL A 408 16.80 -4.63 11.54
C VAL A 408 17.40 -6.04 11.45
N PHE A 409 17.37 -6.62 10.26
CA PHE A 409 17.95 -7.93 9.96
C PHE A 409 19.21 -7.75 9.13
N TYR A 410 20.27 -8.48 9.48
CA TYR A 410 21.58 -8.30 8.89
C TYR A 410 22.40 -9.59 8.90
N ALA A 411 23.33 -9.72 7.95
CA ALA A 411 24.33 -10.78 7.94
C ALA A 411 25.47 -10.45 8.91
N GLY A 412 25.92 -11.42 9.70
CA GLY A 412 27.08 -11.25 10.58
C GLY A 412 28.40 -11.12 9.81
N SER A 413 29.41 -10.49 10.41
CA SER A 413 30.71 -10.22 9.76
C SER A 413 31.55 -11.44 9.39
N ASN A 414 31.18 -12.64 9.88
CA ASN A 414 31.78 -13.90 9.46
C ASN A 414 30.98 -14.61 8.37
N ASN A 415 29.93 -13.98 7.86
CA ASN A 415 28.94 -14.52 6.93
C ASN A 415 28.38 -15.86 7.40
N ASP A 416 28.10 -15.97 8.69
CA ASP A 416 27.74 -17.22 9.37
C ASP A 416 26.25 -17.34 9.65
N TYR A 417 25.63 -16.30 10.20
CA TYR A 417 24.21 -16.28 10.56
C TYR A 417 23.51 -15.00 10.10
N VAL A 418 22.20 -15.10 9.96
CA VAL A 418 21.31 -13.94 10.02
C VAL A 418 21.09 -13.55 11.48
N TYR A 419 21.20 -12.26 11.73
CA TYR A 419 20.90 -11.64 13.02
C TYR A 419 19.73 -10.68 12.88
N ARG A 420 19.01 -10.49 13.99
CA ARG A 420 17.97 -9.49 14.14
C ARG A 420 18.28 -8.62 15.35
N VAL A 421 18.03 -7.33 15.25
CA VAL A 421 18.15 -6.40 16.37
C VAL A 421 17.05 -5.35 16.35
N ASN A 422 16.57 -4.99 17.54
CA ASN A 422 15.70 -3.86 17.80
C ASN A 422 16.28 -3.09 19.00
N PRO A 423 16.15 -1.74 19.10
CA PRO A 423 16.67 -0.98 20.24
C PRO A 423 16.17 -1.42 21.62
N SER A 424 15.04 -2.11 21.70
CA SER A 424 14.52 -2.69 22.95
C SER A 424 15.21 -3.98 23.37
N MET A 425 16.10 -4.54 22.54
CA MET A 425 16.83 -5.78 22.83
C MET A 425 18.17 -5.47 23.51
N ASP A 426 18.53 -6.25 24.54
CA ASP A 426 19.83 -6.12 25.21
C ASP A 426 21.01 -6.53 24.29
N THR A 427 20.78 -7.51 23.41
CA THR A 427 21.75 -8.01 22.44
C THR A 427 21.03 -8.47 21.16
N PRO A 428 21.69 -8.39 19.99
CA PRO A 428 21.15 -8.99 18.77
C PRO A 428 20.82 -10.47 18.94
N GLU A 429 19.70 -10.88 18.39
CA GLU A 429 19.28 -12.27 18.34
C GLU A 429 19.85 -12.94 17.09
N ARG A 430 20.33 -14.17 17.26
CA ARG A 430 20.83 -15.00 16.16
C ARG A 430 19.70 -15.92 15.70
N LEU A 431 19.32 -15.83 14.43
CA LEU A 431 18.19 -16.58 13.88
C LEU A 431 18.63 -17.96 13.35
N PHE A 432 19.24 -18.00 12.17
CA PHE A 432 19.66 -19.24 11.50
C PHE A 432 20.94 -19.03 10.68
N ALA A 433 21.54 -20.14 10.23
CA ALA A 433 22.68 -20.18 9.31
C ALA A 433 22.31 -21.01 8.09
N ASP A 434 22.71 -20.59 6.89
CA ASP A 434 22.68 -21.44 5.69
C ASP A 434 23.91 -22.37 5.67
N LEU A 435 23.86 -23.45 6.44
CA LEU A 435 24.97 -24.39 6.57
C LEU A 435 25.24 -25.17 5.28
N ASP A 436 24.27 -25.24 4.37
CA ASP A 436 24.39 -25.98 3.11
C ASP A 436 25.13 -25.21 2.02
N ASN A 437 25.18 -23.87 2.12
CA ASN A 437 25.86 -22.99 1.15
C ASN A 437 26.92 -22.06 1.77
N ASP A 438 27.60 -22.55 2.81
CA ASP A 438 28.71 -21.88 3.48
C ASP A 438 28.33 -20.57 4.22
N GLY A 439 27.04 -20.26 4.41
CA GLY A 439 26.54 -19.15 5.23
C GLY A 439 25.84 -18.03 4.45
N VAL A 440 25.70 -16.85 5.08
CA VAL A 440 24.84 -15.75 4.60
C VAL A 440 25.63 -14.46 4.42
N SER A 441 25.48 -13.82 3.26
CA SER A 441 26.20 -12.58 2.90
C SER A 441 25.35 -11.31 2.96
N ALA A 442 24.04 -11.41 2.77
CA ALA A 442 23.13 -10.26 2.77
C ALA A 442 21.71 -10.66 3.12
N VAL A 443 20.94 -9.76 3.75
CA VAL A 443 19.50 -9.98 4.00
C VAL A 443 18.72 -9.00 3.12
N SER A 444 17.98 -9.54 2.15
CA SER A 444 17.33 -8.75 1.09
C SER A 444 16.04 -8.11 1.58
N GLY A 445 15.19 -8.85 2.31
CA GLY A 445 13.92 -8.32 2.78
C GLY A 445 13.00 -9.39 3.35
N ILE A 446 11.78 -8.97 3.66
CA ILE A 446 10.72 -9.80 4.23
C ILE A 446 9.46 -9.64 3.36
N GLY A 447 8.89 -10.76 2.92
CA GLY A 447 7.62 -10.78 2.21
C GLY A 447 7.21 -12.17 1.75
N ASP A 448 5.92 -12.36 1.53
CA ASP A 448 5.32 -13.57 0.97
C ASP A 448 5.72 -13.76 -0.51
N ILE A 449 6.72 -14.59 -0.79
CA ILE A 449 7.24 -14.85 -2.14
C ILE A 449 6.82 -16.20 -2.70
N ASP A 450 6.23 -17.08 -1.89
CA ASP A 450 5.71 -18.36 -2.34
C ASP A 450 4.17 -18.43 -2.41
N GLY A 451 3.51 -17.38 -1.92
CA GLY A 451 2.09 -17.12 -2.01
C GLY A 451 1.26 -17.94 -1.04
N ASP A 452 1.85 -18.34 0.10
CA ASP A 452 1.22 -19.11 1.16
C ASP A 452 0.62 -18.25 2.30
N GLY A 453 0.76 -16.92 2.21
CA GLY A 453 0.23 -15.95 3.15
C GLY A 453 1.09 -15.74 4.40
N GLU A 454 2.21 -16.44 4.53
CA GLU A 454 3.27 -16.14 5.48
C GLU A 454 4.36 -15.29 4.82
N ASP A 455 5.14 -14.57 5.63
CA ASP A 455 6.23 -13.76 5.08
C ASP A 455 7.53 -14.52 5.23
N GLU A 456 8.27 -14.68 4.13
CA GLU A 456 9.58 -15.31 4.15
C GLU A 456 10.66 -14.29 4.45
N LEU A 457 11.73 -14.74 5.11
CA LEU A 457 12.94 -13.95 5.21
C LEU A 457 13.86 -14.27 4.03
N VAL A 458 13.98 -13.33 3.09
CA VAL A 458 14.78 -13.48 1.87
C VAL A 458 16.19 -12.96 2.11
N PHE A 459 17.18 -13.76 1.71
CA PHE A 459 18.59 -13.47 1.90
C PHE A 459 19.44 -14.00 0.74
N VAL A 460 20.70 -13.58 0.69
CA VAL A 460 21.67 -14.04 -0.31
C VAL A 460 22.77 -14.84 0.40
N ASP A 461 22.98 -16.06 -0.08
CA ASP A 461 24.01 -16.95 0.45
C ASP A 461 25.42 -16.60 -0.05
N ASN A 462 26.45 -17.25 0.52
CA ASN A 462 27.85 -17.01 0.16
C ASN A 462 28.23 -17.47 -1.26
N SER A 463 27.32 -18.14 -1.98
CA SER A 463 27.45 -18.50 -3.39
C SER A 463 26.73 -17.53 -4.33
N GLY A 464 26.04 -16.51 -3.79
CA GLY A 464 25.24 -15.55 -4.56
C GLY A 464 23.92 -16.12 -5.02
N ILE A 465 23.37 -17.11 -4.32
CA ILE A 465 22.03 -17.64 -4.54
C ILE A 465 21.07 -16.86 -3.66
N VAL A 466 19.95 -16.42 -4.26
CA VAL A 466 18.81 -15.88 -3.55
C VAL A 466 18.05 -17.06 -2.93
N THR A 467 17.95 -17.04 -1.61
CA THR A 467 17.37 -18.10 -0.78
C THR A 467 16.40 -17.46 0.20
N TYR A 468 15.44 -18.25 0.68
CA TYR A 468 14.47 -17.77 1.67
C TYR A 468 14.23 -18.77 2.79
N HIS A 469 13.84 -18.25 3.95
CA HIS A 469 13.44 -19.02 5.12
C HIS A 469 11.95 -18.83 5.39
N ASP A 470 11.20 -19.95 5.35
CA ASP A 470 9.78 -20.03 5.68
C ASP A 470 9.61 -20.33 7.19
N PRO A 471 8.93 -19.45 7.95
CA PRO A 471 8.71 -19.63 9.38
C PRO A 471 7.72 -20.75 9.74
N SER A 472 6.77 -21.09 8.85
CA SER A 472 5.69 -22.07 9.08
C SER A 472 6.19 -23.51 9.03
N GLY A 473 7.23 -23.76 8.24
CA GLY A 473 7.82 -25.07 8.07
C GLY A 473 6.79 -26.11 7.66
N LYS A 474 6.11 -25.93 6.51
CA LYS A 474 5.31 -27.01 5.92
C LYS A 474 6.14 -28.03 5.14
N TYR A 475 7.35 -28.31 5.61
CA TYR A 475 8.09 -29.55 5.37
C TYR A 475 8.98 -29.80 6.60
N ASP A 476 8.67 -30.89 7.31
CA ASP A 476 9.14 -31.22 8.66
C ASP A 476 10.67 -31.46 8.74
N THR A 477 11.45 -30.42 9.07
CA THR A 477 12.62 -30.57 9.95
C THR A 477 12.77 -29.34 10.87
N ALA A 478 13.32 -29.56 12.07
CA ALA A 478 13.30 -28.68 13.23
C ALA A 478 14.06 -27.33 13.12
N GLU A 479 14.28 -26.78 11.93
CA GLU A 479 14.94 -25.49 11.68
C GLU A 479 14.31 -24.65 10.55
N GLY A 480 13.10 -24.99 10.05
CA GLY A 480 12.48 -24.37 8.87
C GLY A 480 13.21 -24.78 7.58
N GLU A 481 12.49 -25.00 6.48
CA GLU A 481 13.15 -25.35 5.21
C GLU A 481 13.68 -24.09 4.51
N MET A 482 14.89 -24.23 3.97
CA MET A 482 15.58 -23.20 3.21
C MET A 482 15.42 -23.52 1.72
N PHE A 483 14.81 -22.62 0.98
CA PHE A 483 14.48 -22.86 -0.42
C PHE A 483 15.30 -21.96 -1.34
N LYS A 484 15.88 -22.56 -2.38
CA LYS A 484 16.67 -21.84 -3.38
C LYS A 484 15.74 -21.30 -4.46
N ALA A 485 15.72 -20.00 -4.63
CA ALA A 485 14.99 -19.37 -5.72
C ALA A 485 15.83 -19.41 -7.01
N TYR A 486 16.96 -18.69 -7.06
CA TYR A 486 17.79 -18.56 -8.27
C TYR A 486 19.13 -17.86 -7.99
N THR A 487 20.04 -17.84 -8.98
CA THR A 487 21.40 -17.25 -8.86
C THR A 487 21.44 -15.77 -9.25
N ASN A 488 22.06 -14.91 -8.43
CA ASN A 488 22.37 -13.51 -8.75
C ASN A 488 23.72 -13.38 -9.49
N ASP A 489 23.84 -13.93 -10.69
CA ASP A 489 25.09 -13.92 -11.49
C ASP A 489 26.36 -14.41 -10.76
N GLY A 490 26.20 -15.15 -9.67
CA GLY A 490 27.31 -15.58 -8.80
C GLY A 490 27.94 -14.45 -7.98
N ASN A 491 27.22 -13.34 -7.74
CA ASN A 491 27.64 -12.27 -6.85
C ASN A 491 27.24 -12.59 -5.40
N PRO A 492 28.18 -13.04 -4.57
CA PRO A 492 27.88 -13.51 -3.22
C PRO A 492 27.39 -12.39 -2.30
N SER A 493 27.78 -11.14 -2.56
CA SER A 493 27.46 -10.05 -1.64
C SER A 493 25.99 -9.63 -1.69
N GLY A 494 25.19 -10.07 -2.66
CA GLY A 494 23.80 -9.59 -2.80
C GLY A 494 23.67 -8.22 -3.49
N ARG A 495 24.77 -7.61 -3.94
CA ARG A 495 24.70 -6.42 -4.81
C ARG A 495 23.93 -6.78 -6.08
N GLY A 496 22.94 -5.97 -6.43
CA GLY A 496 22.02 -6.27 -7.53
C GLY A 496 20.77 -7.03 -7.10
N VAL A 497 20.54 -7.26 -5.81
CA VAL A 497 19.26 -7.77 -5.29
C VAL A 497 18.55 -6.63 -4.56
N GLY A 498 17.25 -6.51 -4.71
CA GLY A 498 16.39 -5.65 -3.88
C GLY A 498 15.52 -6.46 -2.92
N PRO A 499 14.65 -5.81 -2.13
CA PRO A 499 13.72 -6.50 -1.23
C PRO A 499 12.59 -7.22 -2.01
N PRO A 500 11.90 -8.20 -1.41
CA PRO A 500 10.60 -8.65 -1.90
C PRO A 500 9.60 -7.49 -1.91
N ILE A 501 8.93 -7.24 -3.04
CA ILE A 501 7.97 -6.15 -3.23
C ILE A 501 6.71 -6.70 -3.92
N ASP A 502 5.56 -6.47 -3.32
CA ASP A 502 4.26 -6.70 -3.95
C ASP A 502 3.90 -5.52 -4.86
N PHE A 503 4.15 -5.67 -6.16
CA PHE A 503 4.02 -4.60 -7.15
C PHE A 503 2.58 -4.40 -7.67
N ASP A 504 1.68 -5.36 -7.49
CA ASP A 504 0.30 -5.28 -7.99
C ASP A 504 -0.78 -5.40 -6.90
N GLY A 505 -0.37 -5.60 -5.65
CA GLY A 505 -1.24 -5.64 -4.48
C GLY A 505 -1.99 -6.95 -4.33
N ASP A 506 -1.55 -8.04 -4.99
CA ASP A 506 -2.18 -9.35 -4.92
C ASP A 506 -1.78 -10.15 -3.66
N GLY A 507 -0.85 -9.61 -2.85
CA GLY A 507 -0.31 -10.23 -1.66
C GLY A 507 0.94 -11.07 -1.90
N ARG A 508 1.42 -11.19 -3.14
CA ARG A 508 2.61 -11.98 -3.51
C ARG A 508 3.75 -11.07 -3.96
N ALA A 509 4.81 -11.09 -3.19
CA ALA A 509 5.98 -10.29 -3.46
C ALA A 509 6.87 -10.90 -4.55
N LYS A 510 7.48 -10.03 -5.36
CA LYS A 510 8.56 -10.36 -6.28
C LYS A 510 9.86 -9.68 -5.87
N ILE A 511 10.97 -10.37 -6.09
CA ILE A 511 12.32 -9.90 -5.76
C ILE A 511 12.99 -9.37 -7.04
N PRO A 512 13.33 -8.07 -7.12
CA PRO A 512 14.05 -7.53 -8.25
C PRO A 512 15.53 -7.92 -8.18
N VAL A 513 16.09 -8.38 -9.30
CA VAL A 513 17.49 -8.79 -9.44
C VAL A 513 18.12 -8.24 -10.72
N VAL A 514 19.33 -7.70 -10.60
CA VAL A 514 20.16 -7.24 -11.72
C VAL A 514 21.00 -8.40 -12.23
N GLN A 515 20.65 -8.90 -13.41
CA GLN A 515 21.39 -9.94 -14.12
C GLN A 515 21.91 -9.42 -15.45
N SER A 516 23.22 -9.57 -15.71
CA SER A 516 23.85 -9.14 -16.96
C SER A 516 23.50 -7.69 -17.34
N SER A 517 23.51 -6.80 -16.35
CA SER A 517 23.15 -5.36 -16.46
C SER A 517 21.69 -5.07 -16.80
N HIS A 518 20.78 -6.03 -16.70
CA HIS A 518 19.33 -5.84 -16.86
C HIS A 518 18.61 -6.27 -15.60
N ILE A 519 17.41 -5.73 -15.38
CA ILE A 519 16.61 -6.04 -14.19
C ILE A 519 15.61 -7.15 -14.55
N TYR A 520 15.46 -8.11 -13.65
CA TYR A 520 14.50 -9.21 -13.71
C TYR A 520 13.74 -9.25 -12.39
N LEU A 521 12.56 -9.87 -12.40
CA LEU A 521 11.82 -10.19 -11.18
C LEU A 521 11.87 -11.69 -10.95
N GLY A 522 11.80 -12.12 -9.70
CA GLY A 522 11.67 -13.54 -9.38
C GLY A 522 10.95 -13.76 -8.06
N ASP A 523 10.57 -15.00 -7.83
CA ASP A 523 9.83 -15.46 -6.66
C ASP A 523 10.28 -16.90 -6.31
N ALA A 524 9.54 -17.60 -5.45
CA ALA A 524 9.86 -18.99 -5.08
C ALA A 524 9.84 -19.98 -6.28
N SER A 525 9.18 -19.63 -7.39
CA SER A 525 9.14 -20.45 -8.61
C SER A 525 10.37 -20.27 -9.51
N GLY A 526 11.15 -19.20 -9.30
CA GLY A 526 12.36 -18.89 -10.04
C GLY A 526 12.40 -17.44 -10.55
N LEU A 527 13.40 -17.16 -11.38
CA LEU A 527 13.55 -15.87 -12.05
C LEU A 527 12.74 -15.82 -13.35
N ASP A 528 12.07 -14.70 -13.60
CA ASP A 528 11.37 -14.42 -14.85
C ASP A 528 12.35 -14.51 -16.04
N SER A 529 11.86 -15.01 -17.17
CA SER A 529 12.71 -15.27 -18.35
C SER A 529 13.03 -14.03 -19.18
N GLU A 530 12.32 -12.94 -18.94
CA GLU A 530 12.46 -11.67 -19.65
C GLU A 530 12.86 -10.58 -18.66
N SER A 531 13.71 -9.66 -19.11
CA SER A 531 14.06 -8.48 -18.31
C SER A 531 12.85 -7.55 -18.24
N LEU A 532 12.68 -6.91 -17.09
CA LEU A 532 11.61 -5.96 -16.80
C LEU A 532 11.63 -4.76 -17.76
N VAL A 533 12.83 -4.25 -18.08
CA VAL A 533 13.06 -3.16 -19.04
C VAL A 533 14.34 -3.42 -19.85
N ASP A 534 14.45 -2.78 -21.01
CA ASP A 534 15.66 -2.80 -21.86
C ASP A 534 16.79 -1.89 -21.34
N ASP A 535 16.50 -1.03 -20.36
CA ASP A 535 17.45 -0.10 -19.77
C ASP A 535 18.55 -0.82 -18.96
N LEU A 536 19.78 -0.30 -19.07
CA LEU A 536 20.92 -0.87 -18.37
C LEU A 536 21.01 -0.37 -16.92
N ALA A 537 21.16 -1.33 -16.01
CA ALA A 537 21.34 -1.12 -14.58
C ALA A 537 22.76 -1.50 -14.13
N LEU A 538 23.30 -0.79 -13.14
CA LEU A 538 24.48 -1.23 -12.41
C LEU A 538 24.09 -2.32 -11.42
N THR A 539 24.99 -3.26 -11.18
CA THR A 539 24.86 -4.26 -10.09
C THR A 539 24.97 -3.55 -8.75
N ALA A 540 23.85 -3.02 -8.27
CA ALA A 540 23.68 -2.26 -7.05
C ALA A 540 22.32 -2.61 -6.40
N PRO A 541 22.19 -2.47 -5.08
CA PRO A 541 20.90 -2.58 -4.39
C PRO A 541 19.81 -1.69 -5.01
N MET A 542 18.57 -2.18 -4.94
CA MET A 542 17.34 -1.56 -5.47
C MET A 542 16.31 -1.44 -4.34
N ALA A 543 15.32 -0.58 -4.52
CA ALA A 543 14.28 -0.30 -3.52
C ALA A 543 12.89 -0.20 -4.16
N GLY A 544 11.85 -0.57 -3.41
CA GLY A 544 10.47 -0.25 -3.75
C GLY A 544 10.12 1.13 -3.20
N PHE A 545 9.49 1.98 -3.99
CA PHE A 545 9.05 3.31 -3.56
C PHE A 545 7.92 3.82 -4.46
N ASP A 546 6.83 4.30 -3.86
CA ASP A 546 5.73 4.96 -4.57
C ASP A 546 6.17 6.40 -4.92
N VAL A 547 6.73 6.57 -6.12
CA VAL A 547 7.30 7.83 -6.61
C VAL A 547 6.20 8.77 -7.08
N ASP A 548 5.11 8.26 -7.62
CA ASP A 548 4.05 9.07 -8.24
C ASP A 548 2.77 9.23 -7.40
N GLY A 549 2.67 8.51 -6.30
CA GLY A 549 1.63 8.61 -5.28
C GLY A 549 0.33 7.89 -5.65
N ASP A 550 0.40 6.87 -6.52
CA ASP A 550 -0.74 6.07 -6.97
C ASP A 550 -1.07 4.89 -6.03
N GLY A 551 -0.25 4.65 -5.00
CA GLY A 551 -0.41 3.57 -4.03
C GLY A 551 0.18 2.23 -4.45
N ARG A 552 0.90 2.18 -5.58
CA ARG A 552 1.70 1.03 -6.03
C ARG A 552 3.18 1.40 -5.97
N PRO A 553 4.08 0.49 -5.59
CA PRO A 553 5.50 0.79 -5.56
C PRO A 553 6.12 0.74 -6.96
N GLU A 554 6.91 1.75 -7.30
CA GLU A 554 7.88 1.69 -8.38
C GLU A 554 9.17 1.01 -7.94
N LEU A 555 9.92 0.48 -8.91
CA LEU A 555 11.25 -0.07 -8.64
C LEU A 555 12.32 0.99 -8.86
N VAL A 556 12.91 1.49 -7.77
CA VAL A 556 14.03 2.43 -7.80
C VAL A 556 15.35 1.68 -7.93
N TYR A 557 16.20 2.12 -8.86
CA TYR A 557 17.45 1.46 -9.20
C TYR A 557 18.55 2.45 -9.60
N VAL A 558 19.78 1.94 -9.71
CA VAL A 558 20.94 2.72 -10.20
C VAL A 558 21.20 2.36 -11.66
N ASN A 559 21.01 3.32 -12.56
CA ASN A 559 21.29 3.12 -13.98
C ASN A 559 22.80 3.05 -14.29
N GLU A 560 23.14 2.66 -15.52
CA GLU A 560 24.53 2.54 -16.01
C GLU A 560 25.43 3.78 -15.81
N ASN A 561 24.82 4.96 -15.62
CA ASN A 561 25.53 6.22 -15.41
C ASN A 561 25.76 6.55 -13.91
N GLY A 562 25.42 5.65 -12.99
CA GLY A 562 25.56 5.85 -11.56
C GLY A 562 24.56 6.88 -11.00
N LYS A 563 23.34 6.91 -11.57
CA LYS A 563 22.26 7.83 -11.19
C LYS A 563 21.00 7.06 -10.79
N ILE A 564 20.22 7.64 -9.89
CA ILE A 564 18.89 7.12 -9.56
C ILE A 564 17.97 7.21 -10.78
N ALA A 565 17.26 6.12 -11.03
CA ALA A 565 16.14 5.99 -11.95
C ALA A 565 15.08 5.10 -11.27
N TYR A 566 13.87 5.09 -11.81
CA TYR A 566 12.82 4.21 -11.32
C TYR A 566 12.06 3.59 -12.49
N ILE A 567 11.42 2.44 -12.26
CA ILE A 567 10.56 1.77 -13.24
C ILE A 567 9.13 1.90 -12.74
N ASP A 568 8.33 2.58 -13.56
CA ASP A 568 6.91 2.80 -13.39
C ASP A 568 6.09 1.64 -13.97
N ASP A 569 4.88 1.40 -13.48
CA ASP A 569 3.95 0.37 -13.96
C ASP A 569 4.58 -1.05 -14.01
N VAL A 570 5.32 -1.45 -12.98
CA VAL A 570 6.21 -2.63 -12.97
C VAL A 570 5.54 -3.92 -13.49
N THR A 571 4.30 -4.20 -13.11
CA THR A 571 3.56 -5.41 -13.53
C THR A 571 2.67 -5.22 -14.76
N ALA A 572 2.56 -4.00 -15.27
CA ALA A 572 1.68 -3.63 -16.39
C ALA A 572 2.49 -3.22 -17.63
N SER A 573 2.91 -1.96 -17.70
CA SER A 573 3.66 -1.38 -18.80
C SER A 573 4.96 -0.73 -18.32
N ALA A 574 5.83 -1.58 -17.76
CA ALA A 574 7.12 -1.20 -17.20
C ALA A 574 7.85 -0.13 -18.03
N ASN A 575 8.11 1.03 -17.42
CA ASN A 575 8.74 2.16 -18.09
C ASN A 575 9.83 2.78 -17.22
N ALA A 576 11.06 2.85 -17.73
CA ALA A 576 12.18 3.44 -17.02
C ALA A 576 12.14 4.97 -17.09
N ILE A 577 12.14 5.62 -15.94
CA ILE A 577 12.05 7.08 -15.77
C ILE A 577 13.25 7.58 -14.95
N LYS A 578 13.69 8.80 -15.25
CA LYS A 578 14.76 9.46 -14.49
C LYS A 578 14.21 9.97 -13.17
N PHE A 579 14.89 9.68 -12.07
CA PHE A 579 14.62 10.33 -10.80
C PHE A 579 15.40 11.65 -10.72
N GLU A 580 14.67 12.77 -10.73
CA GLU A 580 15.25 14.11 -10.67
C GLU A 580 15.02 14.75 -9.30
N ASN A 581 16.02 15.48 -8.81
CA ASN A 581 15.84 16.30 -7.61
C ASN A 581 14.93 17.51 -7.88
N ALA A 582 14.59 18.27 -6.84
CA ALA A 582 13.75 19.47 -6.94
C ALA A 582 14.27 20.58 -7.89
N THR A 583 15.50 20.46 -8.41
CA THR A 583 16.08 21.37 -9.42
C THR A 583 16.05 20.82 -10.85
N GLY A 584 15.49 19.61 -11.06
CA GLY A 584 15.47 18.92 -12.35
C GLY A 584 16.80 18.25 -12.72
N SER A 585 17.62 17.90 -11.73
CA SER A 585 18.92 17.23 -11.96
C SER A 585 18.90 15.80 -11.43
N GLN A 586 19.44 14.86 -12.21
CA GLN A 586 19.61 13.47 -11.78
C GLN A 586 20.57 13.33 -10.60
N ILE A 587 20.18 12.48 -9.66
CA ILE A 587 20.87 12.29 -8.38
C ILE A 587 22.01 11.26 -8.53
N PRO A 588 23.28 11.62 -8.31
CA PRO A 588 24.38 10.66 -8.23
C PRO A 588 24.28 9.78 -6.99
N VAL A 589 24.62 8.50 -7.17
CA VAL A 589 24.67 7.49 -6.10
C VAL A 589 26.01 6.76 -6.11
N ASP A 590 26.46 6.33 -4.94
CA ASP A 590 27.52 5.34 -4.82
C ASP A 590 26.98 3.95 -5.20
N PRO A 591 27.40 3.36 -6.33
CA PRO A 591 26.90 2.04 -6.75
C PRO A 591 27.35 0.91 -5.83
N SER A 592 28.28 1.14 -4.90
CA SER A 592 28.66 0.14 -3.90
C SER A 592 27.55 -0.08 -2.86
N THR A 593 26.82 0.98 -2.48
CA THR A 593 25.68 0.93 -1.55
C THR A 593 24.34 0.87 -2.27
N GLY A 594 24.24 1.42 -3.49
CA GLY A 594 22.98 1.49 -4.23
C GLY A 594 21.93 2.37 -3.57
N VAL A 595 20.68 1.93 -3.69
CA VAL A 595 19.50 2.52 -3.03
C VAL A 595 18.83 1.48 -2.13
N ALA A 596 18.15 1.93 -1.09
CA ALA A 596 17.37 1.12 -0.17
C ALA A 596 16.06 1.80 0.19
#